data_AF-A0A4Q5PAP4-F1
#
_entry.id   AF-A0A4Q5PAP4-F1
#
_cell.length_a   1.000
_cell.length_b   1.000
_cell.length_c   1.000
_cell.angle_alpha   90.00
_cell.angle_beta   90.00
_cell.angle_gamma   90.00
#
_symmetry.space_group_name_H-M   'P 1'
#
loop_
_entity.id
_entity.type
_entity.pdbx_description
1 polymer ?
#
loop_
_entity_poly.entity_id
_entity_poly.type
_entity_poly.pdbx_seq_one_letter_code
_entity_poly.pdbx_strand_id
1 'polypeptide(L)'
;MLNQGEILQRIDSGKTRPIKKVIRVQYESRIQMPIDFWFLDQHHEILEIISNRKINRFNTEYLVRTDKGIYKLKFYYLAFNLPNMNLTFNGWWKLDFKVIE
;
A
#
# COMPACT_ATOMS: atom_id res chain seq x y z
N MET A 1 -11.52 -16.51 8.64
CA MET A 1 -10.71 -15.49 7.93
C MET A 1 -11.09 -15.50 6.46
N LEU A 2 -11.24 -14.34 5.82
CA LEU A 2 -11.52 -14.29 4.38
C LEU A 2 -10.35 -14.87 3.60
N ASN A 3 -10.62 -15.72 2.62
CA ASN A 3 -9.62 -16.20 1.65
C ASN A 3 -9.40 -15.15 0.55
N GLN A 4 -8.34 -15.32 -0.24
CA GLN A 4 -7.97 -14.37 -1.31
C GLN A 4 -9.13 -14.11 -2.31
N GLY A 5 -9.87 -15.15 -2.70
CA GLY A 5 -10.99 -15.01 -3.63
C GLY A 5 -12.15 -14.19 -3.07
N GLU A 6 -12.51 -14.41 -1.81
CA GLU A 6 -13.56 -13.64 -1.12
C GLU A 6 -13.19 -12.16 -0.98
N ILE A 7 -11.91 -11.87 -0.73
CA ILE A 7 -11.41 -10.49 -0.61
C ILE A 7 -11.54 -9.77 -1.95
N LEU A 8 -11.11 -10.41 -3.05
CA LEU A 8 -11.23 -9.85 -4.39
C LEU A 8 -12.69 -9.61 -4.76
N GLN A 9 -13.58 -10.58 -4.50
CA GLN A 9 -15.01 -10.44 -4.76
C GLN A 9 -15.63 -9.27 -3.96
N ARG A 10 -15.21 -9.05 -2.71
CA ARG A 10 -15.65 -7.90 -1.91
C ARG A 10 -15.19 -6.57 -2.50
N ILE A 11 -13.96 -6.51 -2.99
CA ILE A 11 -13.43 -5.33 -3.69
C ILE A 11 -14.26 -5.05 -4.95
N ASP A 12 -14.50 -6.07 -5.77
CA ASP A 12 -15.25 -5.95 -7.04
C ASP A 12 -16.72 -5.56 -6.82
N SER A 13 -17.32 -6.06 -5.73
CA SER A 13 -18.69 -5.69 -5.31
C SER A 13 -18.78 -4.35 -4.57
N GLY A 14 -17.67 -3.60 -4.46
CA GLY A 14 -17.65 -2.28 -3.83
C GLY A 14 -17.76 -2.30 -2.31
N LYS A 15 -17.60 -3.47 -1.66
CA LYS A 15 -17.57 -3.63 -0.19
C LYS A 15 -16.24 -3.13 0.38
N THR A 16 -15.94 -1.86 0.14
CA THR A 16 -14.75 -1.16 0.58
C THR A 16 -15.12 0.19 1.20
N ARG A 17 -14.34 0.60 2.19
CA ARG A 17 -14.41 1.94 2.78
C ARG A 17 -13.28 2.79 2.18
N PRO A 18 -13.58 3.82 1.38
CA PRO A 18 -12.55 4.69 0.81
C PRO A 18 -11.87 5.53 1.90
N ILE A 19 -10.56 5.72 1.79
CA ILE A 19 -9.73 6.50 2.73
C ILE A 19 -8.95 7.59 1.99
N LYS A 20 -8.18 7.21 0.95
CA LYS A 20 -7.38 8.10 0.09
C LYS A 20 -6.45 9.09 0.85
N LYS A 21 -5.65 8.60 1.80
CA LYS A 21 -4.69 9.43 2.57
C LYS A 21 -3.23 9.06 2.31
N VAL A 22 -2.34 10.06 2.34
CA VAL A 22 -0.90 9.83 2.46
C VAL A 22 -0.60 9.35 3.88
N ILE A 23 0.19 8.30 4.01
CA ILE A 23 0.49 7.66 5.29
C ILE A 23 2.00 7.41 5.43
N ARG A 24 2.43 7.32 6.68
CA ARG A 24 3.77 6.82 7.02
C ARG A 24 3.75 5.31 6.91
N VAL A 25 4.73 4.75 6.21
CA VAL A 25 4.90 3.31 6.01
C VAL A 25 6.36 2.96 6.31
N GLN A 26 6.59 1.93 7.11
CA GLN A 26 7.89 1.26 7.17
C GLN A 26 7.93 0.21 6.07
N TYR A 27 9.03 0.15 5.32
CA TYR A 27 9.16 -0.77 4.18
C TYR A 27 10.60 -1.20 3.96
N GLU A 28 10.77 -2.37 3.37
CA GLU A 28 12.07 -2.86 2.93
C GLU A 28 12.47 -2.14 1.64
N SER A 29 13.48 -1.28 1.72
CA SER A 29 13.85 -0.37 0.63
C SER A 29 14.33 -1.06 -0.65
N ARG A 30 14.98 -2.23 -0.54
CA ARG A 30 15.53 -2.99 -1.68
C ARG A 30 14.46 -3.47 -2.65
N ILE A 31 13.31 -3.87 -2.10
CA ILE A 31 12.19 -4.46 -2.85
C ILE A 31 10.90 -3.64 -2.74
N GLN A 32 10.95 -2.51 -2.04
CA GLN A 32 9.84 -1.59 -1.79
C GLN A 32 8.63 -2.28 -1.16
N MET A 33 8.88 -3.27 -0.30
CA MET A 33 7.84 -4.10 0.31
C MET A 33 7.39 -3.50 1.65
N PRO A 34 6.10 -3.20 1.85
CA PRO A 34 5.63 -2.59 3.08
C PRO A 34 5.64 -3.61 4.23
N ILE A 35 6.06 -3.16 5.42
CA ILE A 35 6.18 -3.95 6.66
C ILE A 35 5.09 -3.54 7.66
N ASP A 36 4.89 -2.23 7.81
CA ASP A 36 3.86 -1.68 8.67
C ASP A 36 3.49 -0.25 8.25
N PHE A 37 2.41 0.29 8.80
CA PHE A 37 2.04 1.68 8.58
C PHE A 37 1.26 2.31 9.73
N TRP A 38 1.16 3.64 9.71
CA TRP A 38 0.37 4.40 10.67
C TRP A 38 -0.81 5.10 10.00
N PHE A 39 -2.00 4.93 10.59
CA PHE A 39 -3.23 5.59 10.17
C PHE A 39 -4.07 5.96 11.40
N LEU A 40 -4.46 7.24 11.51
CA LEU A 40 -5.21 7.77 12.67
C LEU A 40 -4.52 7.47 14.01
N ASP A 41 -3.19 7.66 14.06
CA ASP A 41 -2.33 7.38 15.21
C ASP A 41 -2.33 5.91 15.68
N GLN A 42 -2.89 5.01 14.87
CA GLN A 42 -2.82 3.57 15.09
C GLN A 42 -1.73 2.96 14.22
N HIS A 43 -0.91 2.10 14.81
CA HIS A 43 0.05 1.26 14.11
C HIS A 43 -0.67 0.06 13.48
N HIS A 44 -0.36 -0.30 12.25
CA HIS A 44 -0.90 -1.44 11.52
C HIS A 44 0.24 -2.35 11.08
N GLU A 45 0.38 -3.50 11.72
CA GLU A 45 1.39 -4.49 11.35
C GLU A 45 0.90 -5.30 10.15
N ILE A 46 1.72 -5.42 9.09
CA ILE A 46 1.36 -6.22 7.92
C ILE A 46 1.72 -7.68 8.19
N LEU A 47 0.69 -8.51 8.28
CA LEU A 47 0.82 -9.95 8.52
C LEU A 47 1.02 -10.72 7.21
N GLU A 48 0.46 -10.21 6.11
CA GLU A 48 0.48 -10.88 4.81
C GLU A 48 0.31 -9.86 3.68
N ILE A 49 1.05 -10.06 2.58
CA ILE A 49 0.79 -9.39 1.30
C ILE A 49 -0.05 -10.34 0.45
N ILE A 50 -1.34 -10.02 0.32
CA ILE A 50 -2.31 -10.84 -0.43
C ILE A 50 -2.05 -10.72 -1.93
N SER A 51 -1.75 -9.51 -2.40
CA SER A 51 -1.35 -9.28 -3.79
C SER A 51 -0.51 -8.02 -3.93
N ASN A 52 0.33 -8.00 -4.96
CA ASN A 52 1.03 -6.81 -5.42
C ASN A 52 0.83 -6.64 -6.93
N ARG A 53 0.70 -5.39 -7.38
CA ARG A 53 0.53 -5.08 -8.79
C ARG A 53 1.39 -3.87 -9.15
N LYS A 54 2.32 -4.04 -10.09
CA LYS A 54 3.01 -2.90 -10.70
C LYS A 54 2.02 -2.15 -11.59
N ILE A 55 1.80 -0.86 -11.30
CA ILE A 55 1.00 0.02 -12.16
C ILE A 55 1.86 0.47 -13.34
N ASN A 56 3.11 0.83 -13.06
CA ASN A 56 4.11 1.24 -14.05
C ASN A 56 5.52 1.01 -13.47
N ARG A 57 6.56 1.53 -14.12
CA ARG A 57 7.97 1.38 -13.66
C ARG A 57 8.28 2.02 -12.29
N PHE A 58 7.39 2.87 -11.80
CA PHE A 58 7.56 3.73 -10.63
C PHE A 58 6.55 3.44 -9.52
N ASN A 59 5.38 2.92 -9.85
CA ASN A 59 4.27 2.84 -8.93
C ASN A 59 3.82 1.39 -8.75
N THR A 60 3.56 1.01 -7.50
CA THR A 60 3.16 -0.34 -7.13
C THR A 60 1.98 -0.28 -6.17
N GLU A 61 0.98 -1.13 -6.38
CA GLU A 61 -0.12 -1.36 -5.46
C GLU A 61 0.13 -2.61 -4.62
N TYR A 62 -0.27 -2.56 -3.36
CA TYR A 62 -0.25 -3.69 -2.44
C TYR A 62 -1.62 -3.85 -1.80
N LEU A 63 -2.15 -5.07 -1.83
CA LEU A 63 -3.27 -5.47 -0.98
C LEU A 63 -2.70 -6.23 0.21
N VAL A 64 -2.84 -5.66 1.39
CA VAL A 64 -2.18 -6.15 2.61
C VAL A 64 -3.21 -6.54 3.66
N ARG A 65 -2.96 -7.65 4.35
CA ARG A 65 -3.67 -8.03 5.57
C ARG A 65 -2.87 -7.52 6.76
N THR A 66 -3.56 -6.91 7.69
CA THR A 66 -2.99 -6.43 8.96
C THR A 66 -3.74 -7.03 10.13
N ASP A 67 -3.23 -6.80 11.33
CA ASP A 67 -3.92 -7.06 12.59
C ASP A 67 -5.27 -6.32 12.72
N LYS A 68 -5.49 -5.25 11.93
CA LYS A 68 -6.70 -4.39 11.96
C LYS A 68 -7.58 -4.52 10.71
N GLY A 69 -7.34 -5.52 9.87
CA GLY A 69 -8.10 -5.80 8.64
C GLY A 69 -7.29 -5.66 7.36
N ILE A 70 -7.98 -5.58 6.22
CA ILE A 70 -7.36 -5.63 4.89
C ILE A 70 -7.40 -4.25 4.22
N TYR A 71 -6.26 -3.82 3.70
CA TYR A 71 -6.05 -2.46 3.17
C TYR A 71 -5.37 -2.47 1.81
N LYS A 72 -5.68 -1.45 0.99
CA LYS A 72 -4.95 -1.19 -0.25
C LYS A 72 -3.96 -0.04 -0.05
N LEU A 73 -2.68 -0.34 -0.19
CA LEU A 73 -1.58 0.63 -0.21
C LEU A 73 -1.12 0.87 -1.65
N LYS A 74 -0.64 2.08 -1.92
CA LYS A 74 0.04 2.44 -3.16
C LYS A 74 1.34 3.13 -2.86
N PHE A 75 2.41 2.64 -3.45
CA PHE A 75 3.68 3.32 -3.50
C PHE A 75 3.75 4.16 -4.78
N TYR A 76 4.09 5.43 -4.61
CA TYR A 76 4.32 6.36 -5.71
C TYR A 76 5.77 6.84 -5.67
N TYR A 77 6.48 6.69 -6.78
CA TYR A 77 7.87 7.12 -6.89
C TYR A 77 7.97 8.41 -7.70
N LEU A 78 8.61 9.43 -7.14
CA LEU A 78 9.00 10.62 -7.88
C LEU A 78 10.46 10.47 -8.31
N ALA A 79 10.70 10.30 -9.60
CA ALA A 79 12.02 10.45 -10.20
C ALA A 79 12.12 11.87 -10.76
N PHE A 80 12.88 12.75 -10.11
CA PHE A 80 13.27 14.03 -10.70
C PHE A 80 14.59 13.82 -11.46
N ASN A 81 14.59 14.13 -12.75
CA ASN A 81 15.84 14.30 -13.50
C ASN A 81 16.36 15.72 -13.21
N LEU A 82 17.11 15.87 -12.11
CA LEU A 82 17.86 17.10 -11.85
C LEU A 82 19.26 16.96 -12.46
N PRO A 83 19.70 17.89 -13.33
CA PRO A 83 21.06 17.87 -13.86
C PRO A 83 22.07 17.93 -12.69
N ASN A 84 23.06 17.05 -12.70
CA ASN A 84 24.18 17.00 -11.74
C ASN A 84 23.84 16.68 -10.27
N MET A 85 22.65 16.14 -9.98
CA MET A 85 22.38 15.54 -8.67
C MET A 85 22.42 14.01 -8.76
N ASN A 86 23.07 13.37 -7.79
CA ASN A 86 22.82 11.95 -7.51
C ASN A 86 21.30 11.80 -7.37
N LEU A 87 20.69 10.87 -8.12
CA LEU A 87 19.25 10.62 -8.10
C LEU A 87 18.75 10.51 -6.65
N THR A 88 18.13 11.57 -6.13
CA THR A 88 17.48 11.55 -4.82
C THR A 88 16.11 10.93 -4.99
N PHE A 89 15.97 9.71 -4.48
CA PHE A 89 14.77 8.91 -4.60
C PHE A 89 13.82 9.21 -3.45
N ASN A 90 12.74 9.95 -3.71
CA ASN A 90 11.68 10.19 -2.74
C ASN A 90 10.38 9.53 -3.21
N GLY A 91 9.97 8.48 -2.50
CA GLY A 91 8.69 7.83 -2.68
C GLY A 91 7.72 8.21 -1.57
N TRP A 92 6.42 8.16 -1.86
CA TRP A 92 5.37 8.35 -0.85
C TRP A 92 4.32 7.26 -0.97
N TRP A 93 3.69 6.97 0.17
CA TRP A 93 2.69 5.93 0.29
C TRP A 93 1.30 6.49 0.48
N LYS A 94 0.33 5.87 -0.18
CA LYS A 94 -1.09 6.20 -0.07
C LYS A 94 -1.89 5.00 0.40
N LEU A 95 -2.73 5.22 1.40
CA LEU A 95 -3.79 4.33 1.83
C LEU A 95 -5.06 4.66 1.04
N ASP A 96 -5.45 3.78 0.12
CA ASP A 96 -6.57 4.03 -0.78
C ASP A 96 -7.92 3.63 -0.16
N PHE A 97 -8.04 2.41 0.35
CA PHE A 97 -9.25 1.91 0.99
C PHE A 97 -8.97 0.80 2.02
N LYS A 98 -9.99 0.50 2.83
CA LYS A 98 -10.12 -0.70 3.66
C LYS A 98 -11.20 -1.62 3.10
N VAL A 99 -11.01 -2.93 3.10
CA VAL A 99 -12.06 -3.91 2.76
C VAL A 99 -13.03 -4.04 3.94
N ILE A 100 -14.33 -4.04 3.67
CA ILE A 100 -15.36 -4.29 4.69
C ILE A 100 -15.44 -5.81 4.87
N GLU A 101 -15.16 -6.29 6.08
CA GLU A 101 -15.22 -7.72 6.48
C GLU A 101 -16.63 -8.12 6.92
#